data_AF-A0AAU9SCN6-F1
#
_entry.id   AF-A0AAU9SCN6-F1
#
_cell.length_a   1.000
_cell.length_b   1.000
_cell.length_c   1.000
_cell.angle_alpha   90.00
_cell.angle_beta   90.00
_cell.angle_gamma   90.00
#
_symmetry.space_group_name_H-M   'P 1'
#
loop_
_entity.id
_entity.type
_entity.pdbx_description
1 polymer ?
#
loop_
_entity_poly.entity_id
_entity_poly.type
_entity_poly.pdbx_seq_one_letter_code
_entity_poly.pdbx_strand_id
1 'polypeptide(L)'
;MEDINGVPVLASQVESVNRMLEKHPEIATSPGPKIQQHASILMCLIDMLTQSIQGVSKDDLADADASLAYLLNVGYKLQWLEKNLKTLSDKKEKEEAGVDRLQGIEEELKCLKQKRSNLEAQLEKENRMQEVEEELNDLKQKCLNVEAELEKVKADVAMARAPLTYDDIQYN
;
A
#
# COMPACT_ATOMS: atom_id res chain seq x y z
N MET A 1 -27.29 9.14 42.16
CA MET A 1 -27.35 7.69 41.89
C MET A 1 -28.80 7.34 41.78
N GLU A 2 -29.16 6.62 40.73
CA GLU A 2 -30.53 6.16 40.48
C GLU A 2 -30.54 4.63 40.57
N ASP A 3 -31.62 4.07 41.11
CA ASP A 3 -31.83 2.63 41.21
C ASP A 3 -32.61 2.16 39.97
N ILE A 4 -31.99 1.30 39.16
CA ILE A 4 -32.63 0.64 38.03
C ILE A 4 -32.67 -0.85 38.33
N ASN A 5 -33.85 -1.39 38.64
CA ASN A 5 -34.07 -2.81 38.90
C ASN A 5 -33.11 -3.42 39.96
N GLY A 6 -32.71 -2.67 40.98
CA GLY A 6 -31.80 -3.10 42.05
C GLY A 6 -30.32 -2.77 41.81
N VAL A 7 -29.99 -2.03 40.75
CA VAL A 7 -28.62 -1.61 40.42
C VAL A 7 -28.47 -0.10 40.68
N PRO A 8 -27.60 0.34 41.60
CA PRO A 8 -27.28 1.75 41.77
C PRO A 8 -26.34 2.23 40.65
N VAL A 9 -26.83 3.14 39.80
CA VAL A 9 -26.15 3.63 38.60
C VAL A 9 -25.96 5.17 38.66
N LEU A 10 -24.89 5.69 38.05
CA LEU A 10 -24.68 7.12 37.86
C LEU A 10 -25.69 7.67 36.85
N ALA A 11 -26.25 8.86 37.09
CA ALA A 11 -27.28 9.46 36.21
C ALA A 11 -26.85 9.55 34.73
N SER A 12 -25.55 9.75 34.47
CA SER A 12 -24.98 9.76 33.12
C SER A 12 -24.98 8.41 32.38
N GLN A 13 -25.18 7.31 33.10
CA GLN A 13 -25.09 5.94 32.58
C GLN A 13 -26.46 5.24 32.51
N VAL A 14 -27.49 5.83 33.11
CA VAL A 14 -28.87 5.29 33.23
C VAL A 14 -29.43 4.88 31.86
N GLU A 15 -29.31 5.74 30.86
CA GLU A 15 -29.82 5.52 29.51
C GLU A 15 -29.16 4.31 28.81
N SER A 16 -27.84 4.15 28.95
CA SER A 16 -27.09 3.04 28.34
C SER A 16 -27.36 1.72 29.06
N VAL A 17 -27.47 1.75 30.38
CA VAL A 17 -27.85 0.57 31.18
C VAL A 17 -29.27 0.14 30.85
N ASN A 18 -30.23 1.07 30.71
CA ASN A 18 -31.60 0.74 30.30
C ASN A 18 -31.64 0.08 28.93
N ARG A 19 -30.98 0.66 27.92
CA ARG A 19 -30.89 0.05 26.57
C ARG A 19 -30.25 -1.34 26.59
N MET A 20 -29.26 -1.56 27.45
CA MET A 20 -28.64 -2.86 27.63
C MET A 20 -29.65 -3.86 28.22
N LEU A 21 -30.34 -3.50 29.29
CA LEU A 21 -31.32 -4.36 29.95
C LEU A 21 -32.55 -4.65 29.08
N GLU A 22 -32.97 -3.70 28.24
CA GLU A 22 -34.04 -3.92 27.25
C GLU A 22 -33.66 -4.98 26.22
N LYS A 23 -32.41 -4.97 25.76
CA LYS A 23 -31.91 -5.95 24.77
C LYS A 23 -31.50 -7.27 25.39
N HIS A 24 -31.06 -7.24 26.64
CA HIS A 24 -30.49 -8.36 27.38
C HIS A 24 -31.10 -8.44 28.79
N PRO A 25 -32.40 -8.74 28.91
CA PRO A 25 -33.09 -8.80 30.20
C PRO A 25 -32.51 -9.87 31.15
N GLU A 26 -31.80 -10.87 30.64
CA GLU A 26 -31.08 -11.86 31.42
C GLU A 26 -30.03 -11.26 32.38
N ILE A 27 -29.54 -10.06 32.10
CA ILE A 27 -28.57 -9.33 32.94
C ILE A 27 -29.20 -8.87 34.25
N ALA A 28 -30.50 -8.51 34.24
CA ALA A 28 -31.24 -8.11 35.43
C ALA A 28 -31.53 -9.29 36.37
N THR A 29 -31.31 -10.52 35.92
CA THR A 29 -31.68 -11.74 36.65
C THR A 29 -30.55 -12.27 37.55
N SER A 30 -29.32 -11.80 37.35
CA SER A 30 -28.13 -12.24 38.09
C SER A 30 -27.99 -11.48 39.43
N PRO A 31 -28.11 -12.15 40.59
CA PRO A 31 -28.16 -11.47 41.88
C PRO A 31 -26.94 -11.77 42.77
N GLY A 32 -26.41 -10.72 43.42
CA GLY A 32 -25.39 -10.84 44.46
C GLY A 32 -24.99 -9.49 45.10
N PRO A 33 -24.22 -9.50 46.20
CA PRO A 33 -23.86 -8.30 46.97
C PRO A 33 -22.91 -7.31 46.23
N LYS A 34 -22.46 -7.64 45.01
CA LYS A 34 -21.47 -6.86 44.23
C LYS A 34 -22.03 -6.33 42.89
N ILE A 35 -23.34 -6.15 42.80
CA ILE A 35 -24.03 -5.81 41.56
C ILE A 35 -23.49 -4.52 40.87
N GLN A 36 -23.06 -3.53 41.66
CA GLN A 36 -22.46 -2.30 41.13
C GLN A 36 -21.10 -2.55 40.44
N GLN A 37 -20.28 -3.43 41.01
CA GLN A 37 -19.00 -3.82 40.39
C GLN A 37 -19.25 -4.57 39.08
N HIS A 38 -20.23 -5.49 39.07
CA HIS A 38 -20.60 -6.26 37.88
C HIS A 38 -21.13 -5.37 36.76
N ALA A 39 -21.99 -4.40 37.10
CA ALA A 39 -22.49 -3.40 36.15
C ALA A 39 -21.37 -2.55 35.55
N SER A 40 -20.38 -2.17 36.36
CA SER A 40 -19.21 -1.41 35.89
C SER A 40 -18.38 -2.22 34.88
N ILE A 41 -18.12 -3.50 35.17
CA ILE A 41 -17.41 -4.40 34.27
C ILE A 41 -18.19 -4.58 32.95
N LEU A 42 -19.50 -4.83 33.02
CA LEU A 42 -20.35 -4.98 31.84
C LEU A 42 -20.32 -3.73 30.95
N MET A 43 -20.38 -2.54 31.54
CA MET A 43 -20.27 -1.28 30.80
C MET A 43 -18.92 -1.14 30.11
N CYS A 44 -17.80 -1.44 30.79
CA CYS A 44 -16.47 -1.40 30.17
C CYS A 44 -16.36 -2.37 28.97
N LEU A 45 -16.92 -3.58 29.08
CA LEU A 45 -16.93 -4.56 28.00
C LEU A 45 -17.77 -4.09 26.80
N ILE A 46 -18.94 -3.51 27.06
CA ILE A 46 -19.80 -2.94 26.01
C ILE A 46 -19.12 -1.75 25.34
N ASP A 47 -18.52 -0.85 26.12
CA ASP A 47 -17.81 0.30 25.60
C ASP A 47 -16.66 -0.16 24.68
N MET A 48 -15.88 -1.17 25.08
CA MET A 48 -14.84 -1.77 24.23
C MET A 48 -15.39 -2.30 22.90
N LEU A 49 -16.53 -3.01 22.91
CA LEU A 49 -17.17 -3.51 21.69
C LEU A 49 -17.64 -2.39 20.74
N THR A 50 -17.83 -1.18 21.26
CA THR A 50 -18.21 0.00 20.46
C THR A 50 -17.03 0.84 19.99
N GLN A 51 -15.82 0.57 20.48
CA GLN A 51 -14.62 1.31 20.10
C GLN A 51 -14.10 0.91 18.72
N SER A 52 -13.28 1.80 18.15
CA SER A 52 -12.50 1.47 16.95
C SER A 52 -11.54 0.34 17.27
N ILE A 53 -11.50 -0.67 16.40
CA ILE A 53 -10.63 -1.85 16.58
C ILE A 53 -9.14 -1.51 16.57
N GLN A 54 -8.77 -0.39 15.94
CA GLN A 54 -7.40 0.10 15.93
C GLN A 54 -6.93 0.53 17.33
N GLY A 55 -7.86 0.98 18.18
CA GLY A 55 -7.58 1.40 19.56
C GLY A 55 -7.64 0.26 20.59
N VAL A 56 -8.07 -0.94 20.18
CA VAL A 56 -8.16 -2.11 21.06
C VAL A 56 -6.90 -2.96 20.91
N SER A 57 -6.18 -3.17 22.00
CA SER A 57 -4.99 -4.04 22.03
C SER A 57 -5.35 -5.51 22.29
N LYS A 58 -4.40 -6.42 22.03
CA LYS A 58 -4.55 -7.84 22.40
C LYS A 58 -4.65 -8.04 23.91
N ASP A 59 -3.95 -7.22 24.68
CA ASP A 59 -4.00 -7.25 26.14
C ASP A 59 -5.38 -6.80 26.63
N ASP A 60 -5.96 -5.75 26.04
CA ASP A 60 -7.34 -5.32 26.34
C ASP A 60 -8.35 -6.45 26.07
N LEU A 61 -8.18 -7.20 24.97
CA LEU A 61 -9.04 -8.34 24.66
C LEU A 61 -8.86 -9.49 25.66
N ALA A 62 -7.64 -9.76 26.11
CA ALA A 62 -7.37 -10.78 27.14
C ALA A 62 -7.98 -10.39 28.50
N ASP A 63 -7.88 -9.12 28.87
CA ASP A 63 -8.51 -8.57 30.08
C ASP A 63 -10.04 -8.61 29.99
N ALA A 64 -10.60 -8.38 28.79
CA ALA A 64 -12.02 -8.50 28.52
C ALA A 64 -12.50 -9.96 28.68
N ASP A 65 -11.76 -10.93 28.15
CA ASP A 65 -12.06 -12.35 28.30
C ASP A 65 -11.99 -12.79 29.77
N ALA A 66 -11.00 -12.33 30.53
CA ALA A 66 -10.88 -12.61 31.96
C ALA A 66 -12.07 -12.01 32.76
N SER A 67 -12.46 -10.78 32.41
CA SER A 67 -13.60 -10.08 33.01
C SER A 67 -14.93 -10.79 32.71
N LEU A 68 -15.10 -11.27 31.48
CA LEU A 68 -16.26 -12.06 31.08
C LEU A 68 -16.31 -13.41 31.80
N ALA A 69 -15.19 -14.13 31.88
CA ALA A 69 -15.10 -15.39 32.62
C ALA A 69 -15.49 -15.21 34.10
N TYR A 70 -15.07 -14.11 34.72
CA TYR A 70 -15.50 -13.76 36.08
C TYR A 70 -17.03 -13.57 36.18
N LEU A 71 -17.64 -12.83 35.25
CA LEU A 71 -19.10 -12.61 35.23
C LEU A 71 -19.90 -13.89 35.01
N LEU A 72 -19.42 -14.79 34.15
CA LEU A 72 -20.02 -16.11 33.95
C LEU A 72 -19.93 -16.97 35.21
N ASN A 73 -18.78 -16.95 35.89
CA ASN A 73 -18.56 -17.70 37.13
C ASN A 73 -19.46 -17.24 38.29
N VAL A 74 -19.83 -15.95 38.34
CA VAL A 74 -20.80 -15.44 39.32
C VAL A 74 -22.26 -15.63 38.89
N GLY A 75 -22.51 -16.25 37.74
CA GLY A 75 -23.84 -16.72 37.33
C GLY A 75 -24.54 -15.91 36.23
N TYR A 76 -23.89 -14.90 35.65
CA TYR A 76 -24.47 -14.20 34.50
C TYR A 76 -24.51 -15.10 33.25
N LYS A 77 -25.56 -14.95 32.45
CA LYS A 77 -25.71 -15.63 31.15
C LYS A 77 -25.33 -14.67 30.03
N LEU A 78 -24.05 -14.67 29.62
CA LEU A 78 -23.49 -13.65 28.70
C LEU A 78 -22.98 -14.25 27.39
N GLN A 79 -23.66 -15.27 26.86
CA GLN A 79 -23.27 -15.93 25.59
C GLN A 79 -23.21 -14.95 24.40
N TRP A 80 -24.06 -13.92 24.42
CA TRP A 80 -24.01 -12.87 23.41
C TRP A 80 -22.70 -12.08 23.49
N LEU A 81 -22.17 -11.83 24.69
CA LEU A 81 -20.95 -11.08 24.92
C LEU A 81 -19.72 -11.92 24.53
N GLU A 82 -19.73 -13.21 24.85
CA GLU A 82 -18.72 -14.19 24.38
C GLU A 82 -18.60 -14.17 22.85
N LYS A 83 -19.74 -14.27 22.15
CA LYS A 83 -19.77 -14.27 20.67
C LYS A 83 -19.24 -12.96 20.08
N ASN A 84 -19.58 -11.83 20.70
CA ASN A 84 -19.14 -10.51 20.22
C ASN A 84 -17.65 -10.29 20.49
N LEU A 85 -17.11 -10.68 21.64
CA LEU A 85 -15.67 -10.62 21.92
C LEU A 85 -14.88 -11.53 21.00
N LYS A 86 -15.37 -12.75 20.72
CA LYS A 86 -14.74 -13.62 19.72
C LYS A 86 -14.72 -12.96 18.33
N THR A 87 -15.83 -12.35 17.94
CA THR A 87 -15.92 -11.61 16.66
C THR A 87 -14.95 -10.42 16.64
N LEU A 88 -14.78 -9.71 17.74
CA LEU A 88 -13.84 -8.59 17.85
C LEU A 88 -12.39 -9.08 17.76
N SER A 89 -12.05 -10.18 18.44
CA SER A 89 -10.74 -10.84 18.36
C SER A 89 -10.41 -11.27 16.91
N ASP A 90 -11.35 -11.93 16.23
CA ASP A 90 -11.16 -12.34 14.82
C ASP A 90 -10.99 -11.14 13.88
N LYS A 91 -11.69 -10.03 14.14
CA LYS A 91 -11.51 -8.78 13.39
C LYS A 91 -10.15 -8.15 13.68
N LYS A 92 -9.65 -8.24 14.92
CA LYS A 92 -8.35 -7.66 15.32
C LYS A 92 -7.20 -8.37 14.62
N GLU A 93 -7.24 -9.70 14.58
CA GLU A 93 -6.26 -10.49 13.85
C GLU A 93 -6.26 -10.16 12.34
N LYS A 94 -7.45 -10.02 11.75
CA LYS A 94 -7.58 -9.60 10.34
C LYS A 94 -7.09 -8.17 10.08
N GLU A 95 -7.28 -7.27 11.03
CA GLU A 95 -6.78 -5.89 10.96
C GLU A 95 -5.26 -5.88 10.96
N GLU A 96 -4.61 -6.53 11.93
CA GLU A 96 -3.15 -6.62 12.01
C GLU A 96 -2.55 -7.26 10.74
N ALA A 97 -3.07 -8.40 10.31
CA ALA A 97 -2.63 -9.05 9.06
C ALA A 97 -2.90 -8.16 7.82
N GLY A 98 -3.91 -7.28 7.89
CA GLY A 98 -4.20 -6.28 6.89
C GLY A 98 -3.17 -5.16 6.86
N VAL A 99 -2.78 -4.65 8.03
CA VAL A 99 -1.75 -3.60 8.20
C VAL A 99 -0.40 -4.09 7.68
N ASP A 100 0.04 -5.28 8.09
CA ASP A 100 1.32 -5.85 7.64
C ASP A 100 1.36 -6.01 6.12
N ARG A 101 0.26 -6.50 5.53
CA ARG A 101 0.14 -6.67 4.08
C ARG A 101 0.11 -5.33 3.34
N LEU A 102 -0.56 -4.32 3.90
CA LEU A 102 -0.62 -2.97 3.33
C LEU A 102 0.78 -2.37 3.30
N GLN A 103 1.53 -2.47 4.39
CA GLN A 103 2.91 -1.98 4.45
C GLN A 103 3.79 -2.66 3.39
N GLY A 104 3.70 -3.99 3.24
CA GLY A 104 4.45 -4.71 2.21
C GLY A 104 4.12 -4.24 0.79
N ILE A 105 2.83 -4.02 0.49
CA ILE A 105 2.40 -3.50 -0.83
C ILE A 105 2.90 -2.07 -1.05
N GLU A 106 2.89 -1.21 -0.03
CA GLU A 106 3.40 0.16 -0.13
C GLU A 106 4.91 0.19 -0.45
N GLU A 107 5.68 -0.68 0.18
CA GLU A 107 7.12 -0.84 -0.07
C GLU A 107 7.40 -1.37 -1.49
N GLU A 108 6.66 -2.40 -1.94
CA GLU A 108 6.76 -2.92 -3.30
C GLU A 108 6.40 -1.86 -4.35
N LEU A 109 5.33 -1.10 -4.12
CA LEU A 109 4.90 -0.03 -5.02
C LEU A 109 5.96 1.06 -5.15
N LYS A 110 6.62 1.43 -4.04
CA LYS A 110 7.74 2.38 -4.04
C LYS A 110 8.92 1.87 -4.88
N CYS A 111 9.30 0.60 -4.70
CA CYS A 111 10.36 -0.04 -5.48
C CYS A 111 10.04 -0.08 -6.98
N LEU A 112 8.81 -0.46 -7.35
CA LEU A 112 8.38 -0.51 -8.74
C LEU A 112 8.34 0.87 -9.40
N LYS A 113 7.88 1.90 -8.69
CA LYS A 113 7.92 3.29 -9.18
C LYS A 113 9.34 3.74 -9.50
N GLN A 114 10.30 3.44 -8.62
CA GLN A 114 11.71 3.76 -8.87
C GLN A 114 12.26 3.01 -10.08
N LYS A 115 11.97 1.71 -10.20
CA LYS A 115 12.41 0.89 -11.34
C LYS A 115 11.83 1.41 -12.65
N ARG A 116 10.54 1.80 -12.66
CA ARG A 116 9.89 2.41 -13.83
C ARG A 116 10.61 3.67 -14.27
N SER A 117 10.87 4.61 -13.36
CA SER A 117 11.58 5.85 -13.69
C SER A 117 13.00 5.61 -14.22
N ASN A 118 13.71 4.61 -13.69
CA ASN A 118 15.03 4.24 -14.22
C ASN A 118 14.93 3.68 -15.65
N LEU A 119 13.92 2.87 -15.95
CA LEU A 119 13.69 2.32 -17.29
C LEU A 119 13.25 3.40 -18.29
N GLU A 120 12.39 4.33 -17.87
CA GLU A 120 11.99 5.49 -18.69
C GLU A 120 13.23 6.31 -19.11
N ALA A 121 14.16 6.57 -18.18
CA ALA A 121 15.41 7.28 -18.48
C ALA A 121 16.35 6.49 -19.41
N GLN A 122 16.39 5.16 -19.29
CA GLN A 122 17.17 4.31 -20.18
C GLN A 122 16.60 4.29 -21.60
N LEU A 123 15.28 4.18 -21.73
CA LEU A 123 14.60 4.21 -23.03
C LEU A 123 14.86 5.52 -23.77
N GLU A 124 14.81 6.65 -23.06
CA GLU A 124 15.12 7.96 -23.65
C GLU A 124 16.57 8.03 -24.18
N LYS A 125 17.53 7.46 -23.44
CA LYS A 125 18.92 7.38 -23.88
C LYS A 125 19.07 6.51 -25.13
N GLU A 126 18.34 5.39 -25.21
CA GLU A 126 18.35 4.48 -26.35
C GLU A 126 17.79 5.16 -27.60
N ASN A 127 16.65 5.87 -27.49
CA ASN A 127 16.08 6.63 -28.60
C ASN A 127 17.07 7.66 -29.16
N ARG A 128 17.78 8.37 -28.27
CA ARG A 128 18.84 9.31 -28.67
C ARG A 128 20.03 8.61 -29.33
N MET A 129 20.34 7.38 -28.95
CA MET A 129 21.41 6.60 -29.59
C MET A 129 21.03 6.21 -31.01
N GLN A 130 19.78 5.81 -31.24
CA GLN A 130 19.26 5.49 -32.56
C GLN A 130 19.31 6.70 -33.51
N GLU A 131 18.91 7.88 -33.03
CA GLU A 131 19.01 9.13 -33.80
C GLU A 131 20.46 9.43 -34.23
N VAL A 132 21.42 9.31 -33.30
CA VAL A 132 22.85 9.49 -33.61
C VAL A 132 23.37 8.43 -34.58
N GLU A 133 22.88 7.19 -34.50
CA GLU A 133 23.27 6.13 -35.44
C GLU A 133 22.79 6.41 -36.87
N GLU A 134 21.58 6.93 -37.02
CA GLU A 134 21.04 7.36 -38.32
C GLU A 134 21.88 8.50 -38.92
N GLU A 135 22.20 9.54 -38.14
CA GLU A 135 23.07 10.65 -38.58
C GLU A 135 24.47 10.15 -38.99
N LEU A 136 25.05 9.21 -38.24
CA LEU A 136 26.35 8.64 -38.54
C LEU A 136 26.34 7.88 -39.87
N ASN A 137 25.26 7.15 -40.16
CA ASN A 137 25.12 6.40 -41.41
C ASN A 137 24.95 7.33 -42.61
N ASP A 138 24.18 8.42 -42.49
CA ASP A 138 24.10 9.46 -43.51
C ASP A 138 25.47 10.11 -43.79
N LEU A 139 26.23 10.45 -42.73
CA LEU A 139 27.56 11.01 -42.87
C LEU A 139 28.54 10.05 -43.55
N LYS A 140 28.51 8.75 -43.20
CA LYS A 140 29.31 7.72 -43.88
C LYS A 140 29.02 7.67 -45.37
N GLN A 141 27.74 7.71 -45.76
CA GLN A 141 27.36 7.69 -47.17
C GLN A 141 27.85 8.95 -47.91
N LYS A 142 27.75 10.13 -47.27
CA LYS A 142 28.30 11.38 -47.80
C LYS A 142 29.82 11.31 -47.99
N CYS A 143 30.56 10.74 -47.04
CA CYS A 143 32.01 10.55 -47.17
C CYS A 143 32.38 9.67 -48.38
N LEU A 144 31.70 8.53 -48.56
CA LEU A 144 31.93 7.65 -49.72
C LEU A 144 31.73 8.38 -51.05
N ASN A 145 30.69 9.22 -51.14
CA ASN A 145 30.42 10.00 -52.34
C ASN A 145 31.56 11.00 -52.62
N VAL A 146 32.01 11.74 -51.59
CA VAL A 146 33.11 12.71 -51.71
C VAL A 146 34.45 12.02 -52.04
N GLU A 147 34.73 10.86 -51.46
CA GLU A 147 35.92 10.06 -51.77
C GLU A 147 35.94 9.62 -53.24
N ALA A 148 34.79 9.17 -53.78
CA ALA A 148 34.67 8.81 -55.19
C ALA A 148 34.88 10.01 -56.12
N GLU A 149 34.32 11.17 -55.78
CA GLU A 149 34.55 12.42 -56.52
C GLU A 149 36.02 12.85 -56.49
N LEU A 150 36.67 12.73 -55.33
CA LEU A 150 38.08 13.05 -55.16
C LEU A 150 38.97 12.18 -56.06
N GLU A 151 38.75 10.87 -56.08
CA GLU A 151 39.53 9.96 -56.94
C GLU A 151 39.32 10.25 -58.43
N LYS A 152 38.10 10.59 -58.84
CA LYS A 152 37.82 11.05 -60.20
C LYS A 152 38.60 12.32 -60.55
N VAL A 153 38.54 13.35 -59.70
CA VAL A 153 39.26 14.62 -59.92
C VAL A 153 40.78 14.42 -59.93
N LYS A 154 41.32 13.55 -59.07
CA LYS A 154 42.74 13.19 -59.09
C LYS A 154 43.15 12.59 -60.44
N ALA A 155 42.35 11.69 -61.00
CA ALA A 155 42.61 11.10 -62.31
C ALA A 155 42.58 12.16 -63.43
N ASP A 156 41.59 13.05 -63.43
CA ASP A 156 41.48 14.15 -64.40
C ASP A 156 42.69 15.09 -64.34
N VAL A 157 43.13 15.46 -63.13
CA VAL A 157 44.33 16.31 -62.93
C VAL A 157 45.60 15.59 -63.39
N ALA A 158 45.72 14.29 -63.14
CA ALA A 158 46.87 13.51 -63.59
C ALA A 158 46.96 13.46 -65.13
N MET A 159 45.83 13.25 -65.81
CA MET A 159 45.75 13.30 -67.27
C MET A 159 46.13 14.68 -67.81
N ALA A 160 45.62 15.76 -67.22
CA ALA A 160 45.92 17.13 -67.66
C ALA A 160 47.38 17.55 -67.44
N ARG A 161 48.09 16.91 -66.51
CA ARG A 161 49.53 17.17 -66.24
C ARG A 161 50.47 16.35 -67.12
N ALA A 162 49.97 15.33 -67.82
CA ALA A 162 50.81 14.53 -68.72
C ALA A 162 51.28 15.40 -69.90
N PRO A 163 52.54 15.29 -70.34
CA PRO A 163 53.01 15.95 -71.55
C PRO A 163 52.20 15.48 -72.77
N LEU A 164 52.04 16.36 -73.77
CA LEU A 164 51.49 15.98 -75.07
C LEU A 164 52.36 14.88 -75.69
N THR A 165 51.72 13.87 -76.26
CA THR A 165 52.42 12.83 -77.02
C THR A 165 52.69 13.32 -78.45
N TYR A 166 53.60 12.65 -79.16
CA TYR A 166 53.91 12.99 -80.55
C TYR A 166 52.66 12.92 -81.45
N ASP A 167 51.72 12.03 -81.14
CA ASP A 167 50.47 11.84 -81.89
C ASP A 167 49.44 12.96 -81.62
N ASP A 168 49.57 13.68 -80.49
CA ASP A 168 48.70 14.82 -80.16
C ASP A 168 49.10 16.11 -80.91
N ILE A 169 50.28 16.13 -81.55
CA ILE A 169 50.79 17.29 -82.28
C ILE A 169 50.18 17.33 -83.69
N GLN A 170 49.21 18.22 -83.89
CA GLN A 170 48.64 18.50 -85.21
C GLN A 170 49.62 19.38 -86.01
N TYR A 171 50.02 18.92 -87.20
CA TYR A 171 50.82 19.70 -88.15
C TYR A 171 49.89 20.35 -89.17
N ASN A 172 49.92 21.68 -89.24
CA ASN A 172 49.19 22.47 -90.25
C ASN A 172 49.95 22.57 -91.57
#